data_AF-A0A7I9YSS1-F1
#
_entry.id   AF-A0A7I9YSS1-F1
#
_cell.length_a   1.000
_cell.length_b   1.000
_cell.length_c   1.000
_cell.angle_alpha   90.00
_cell.angle_beta   90.00
_cell.angle_gamma   90.00
#
_symmetry.space_group_name_H-M   'P 1'
#
loop_
_entity.id
_entity.type
_entity.pdbx_description
1 polymer ?
#
loop_
_entity_poly.entity_id
_entity_poly.type
_entity_poly.pdbx_seq_one_letter_code
_entity_poly.pdbx_strand_id
1 'polypeptide(L)' 'MFVIKLADGDEIKGDHEELSINEQTGVLTVRRLDGFDETITHYSPSSWRSVTQRKRTAGARPSLVSSAR' A
#
# COMPACT_ATOMS: atom_id res chain seq x y z
N MET A 1 9.50 -5.82 -11.43
CA MET A 1 10.07 -4.75 -10.59
C MET A 1 9.83 -3.35 -11.16
N PHE A 2 9.27 -2.45 -10.35
CA PHE A 2 9.11 -1.01 -10.61
C PHE A 2 9.71 -0.20 -9.45
N VAL A 3 9.98 1.08 -9.70
CA VAL A 3 10.36 2.07 -8.68
C VAL A 3 9.55 3.35 -8.91
N ILE A 4 8.79 3.78 -7.90
CA ILE A 4 8.14 5.10 -7.88
C ILE A 4 8.95 6.00 -6.96
N LYS A 5 9.39 7.14 -7.48
CA LYS A 5 10.03 8.20 -6.70
C LYS A 5 8.99 9.26 -6.36
N LEU A 6 8.78 9.48 -5.08
CA LEU A 6 7.87 10.51 -4.59
C LEU A 6 8.61 11.86 -4.51
N ALA A 7 7.85 12.94 -4.49
CA ALA A 7 8.39 14.30 -4.49
C ALA A 7 9.12 14.68 -3.19
N ASP A 8 8.84 13.95 -2.10
CA ASP A 8 9.51 14.06 -0.80
C ASP A 8 10.85 13.30 -0.75
N GLY A 9 11.20 12.56 -1.81
CA GLY A 9 12.42 11.77 -1.90
C GLY A 9 12.23 10.31 -1.52
N ASP A 10 11.04 9.89 -1.10
CA ASP A 10 10.77 8.49 -0.77
C ASP A 10 10.71 7.61 -2.03
N GLU A 11 11.18 6.36 -1.90
CA GLU A 11 11.15 5.36 -2.96
C GLU A 11 10.22 4.20 -2.62
N ILE A 12 9.26 3.93 -3.50
CA ILE A 12 8.38 2.78 -3.44
C ILE A 12 8.86 1.76 -4.47
N LYS A 13 9.21 0.57 -4.01
CA LYS A 13 9.64 -0.56 -4.84
C LYS A 13 8.60 -1.68 -4.76
N GLY A 14 8.46 -2.44 -5.83
CA GLY A 14 7.54 -3.57 -5.90
C GLY A 14 7.58 -4.25 -7.26
N ASP A 15 6.74 -5.26 -7.44
CA ASP A 15 6.62 -5.97 -8.72
C ASP A 15 5.47 -5.47 -9.59
N HIS A 16 5.55 -5.71 -10.90
CA HIS A 16 4.55 -5.14 -11.82
C HIS A 16 3.13 -5.66 -11.53
N GLU A 17 3.01 -6.85 -10.93
CA GLU A 17 1.74 -7.45 -10.49
C GLU A 17 1.10 -6.69 -9.33
N GLU A 18 1.91 -5.98 -8.53
CA GLU A 18 1.49 -5.17 -7.40
C GLU A 18 1.05 -3.76 -7.84
N LEU A 19 1.32 -3.36 -9.08
CA LEU A 19 1.06 -2.03 -9.60
C LEU A 19 -0.05 -2.06 -10.66
N SER A 20 -1.02 -1.17 -10.51
CA SER A 20 -2.04 -0.93 -11.53
C SER A 20 -2.28 0.56 -11.71
N ILE A 21 -2.59 0.96 -12.95
CA ILE A 21 -2.88 2.33 -13.33
C ILE A 21 -4.32 2.38 -13.83
N ASN A 22 -5.11 3.31 -13.30
CA ASN A 22 -6.37 3.67 -13.92
C ASN A 22 -6.11 4.69 -15.02
N GLU A 23 -6.07 4.25 -16.28
CA GLU A 23 -5.75 5.11 -17.44
C GLU A 23 -6.70 6.30 -17.63
N GLN A 24 -7.92 6.22 -17.10
CA GLN A 24 -8.90 7.31 -17.21
C GLN A 24 -8.63 8.44 -16.20
N THR A 25 -8.12 8.11 -15.01
CA THR A 25 -7.94 9.07 -13.91
C THR A 25 -6.48 9.34 -13.57
N GLY A 26 -5.55 8.53 -14.10
CA GLY A 26 -4.14 8.54 -13.76
C GLY A 26 -3.83 8.02 -12.35
N VAL A 27 -4.81 7.52 -11.61
CA VAL A 27 -4.60 7.01 -10.24
C VAL A 27 -3.75 5.74 -10.29
N LEU A 28 -2.62 5.77 -9.60
CA LEU A 28 -1.75 4.62 -9.39
C LEU A 28 -2.20 3.86 -8.15
N THR A 29 -2.34 2.55 -8.24
CA THR A 29 -2.66 1.68 -7.11
C THR A 29 -1.55 0.68 -6.91
N VAL A 30 -0.93 0.71 -5.73
CA VAL A 30 0.08 -0.25 -5.29
C VAL A 30 -0.55 -1.18 -4.26
N ARG A 31 -0.52 -2.49 -4.49
CA ARG A 31 -1.01 -3.54 -3.58
C ARG A 31 0.15 -4.39 -3.10
N ARG A 32 0.39 -4.39 -1.79
CA ARG A 32 1.42 -5.23 -1.16
C ARG A 32 0.77 -6.27 -0.26
N LEU A 33 1.22 -7.50 -0.38
CA LEU A 33 0.83 -8.60 0.49
C LEU A 33 2.01 -8.97 1.39
N ASP A 34 1.82 -8.88 2.69
CA ASP A 34 2.78 -9.33 3.70
C ASP A 34 2.10 -10.41 4.56
N GLY A 35 2.28 -11.68 4.16
CA GLY A 35 1.57 -12.80 4.74
C GLY A 35 0.04 -12.70 4.55
N PHE A 36 -0.68 -12.37 5.63
CA PHE A 36 -2.15 -12.20 5.64
C PHE A 36 -2.62 -10.75 5.67
N ASP A 37 -1.66 -9.82 5.68
CA ASP A 37 -1.90 -8.38 5.72
C ASP A 37 -1.76 -7.80 4.31
N GLU A 38 -2.85 -7.22 3.80
CA GLU A 38 -2.89 -6.54 2.51
C GLU A 38 -2.83 -5.02 2.73
N THR A 39 -1.87 -4.36 2.11
CA THR A 39 -1.77 -2.89 2.08
C THR A 39 -2.03 -2.40 0.66
N ILE A 40 -3.08 -1.62 0.46
CA ILE A 40 -3.42 -0.98 -0.81
C ILE A 40 -3.18 0.52 -0.65
N THR A 41 -2.34 1.10 -1.49
CA THR A 41 -2.14 2.56 -1.54
C THR A 41 -2.53 3.10 -2.90
N HIS A 42 -3.41 4.09 -2.90
CA HIS A 42 -3.80 4.84 -4.09
C HIS A 42 -3.05 6.18 -4.11
N TYR A 43 -2.41 6.51 -5.22
CA TYR A 43 -1.75 7.79 -5.47
C TYR A 43 -2.51 8.53 -6.57
N SER A 44 -3.07 9.69 -6.23
CA SER A 44 -3.80 10.53 -7.19
C SER A 44 -2.88 11.65 -7.71
N PRO A 45 -2.60 11.72 -9.01
CA PRO A 45 -1.81 12.82 -9.59
C PRO A 45 -2.56 14.16 -9.49
N SER A 46 -3.89 14.14 -9.53
CA SER A 46 -4.74 15.35 -9.49
C SER A 46 -4.73 16.05 -8.13
N SER A 47 -4.51 15.30 -7.04
CA SER A 47 -4.46 15.84 -5.68
C SER A 47 -3.07 15.82 -5.06
N TRP A 48 -2.09 15.18 -5.71
CA TRP A 48 -0.77 14.87 -5.16
C TRP A 48 -0.85 14.24 -3.75
N ARG A 49 -1.88 13.43 -3.53
CA ARG A 49 -2.21 12.81 -2.23
C ARG A 49 -2.27 11.29 -2.38
N SER A 50 -1.91 10.62 -1.30
CA SER A 50 -2.05 9.17 -1.18
C SER A 50 -3.08 8.80 -0.13
N VAL A 51 -3.83 7.72 -0.38
CA VAL A 51 -4.68 7.07 0.61
C VAL A 51 -4.23 5.62 0.75
N THR A 52 -3.85 5.23 1.96
CA THR A 52 -3.40 3.87 2.27
C THR A 52 -4.46 3.15 3.10
N GLN A 53 -4.94 2.03 2.58
CA GLN A 53 -5.82 1.10 3.27
C GLN A 53 -5.02 -0.14 3.67
N ARG A 54 -5.08 -0.52 4.94
CA ARG A 54 -4.54 -1.78 5.46
C ARG A 54 -5.69 -2.71 5.81
N LYS A 55 -5.71 -3.90 5.24
CA LYS A 55 -6.70 -4.94 5.49
C LYS A 55 -6.01 -6.16 6.05
N ARG A 56 -6.30 -6.47 7.32
CA ARG A 56 -5.87 -7.70 7.98
C ARG A 56 -6.95 -8.75 7.80
N THR A 57 -6.62 -9.88 7.18
CA THR A 57 -7.59 -10.97 7.02
C THR A 57 -7.89 -11.58 8.40
N ALA A 58 -9.17 -11.71 8.75
CA ALA A 58 -9.69 -12.04 10.09
C ALA A 58 -9.30 -13.43 10.67
N GLY A 59 -8.30 -14.10 10.11
CA GLY A 59 -7.72 -15.35 10.63
C GLY A 59 -6.44 -15.19 11.44
N ALA A 60 -5.83 -14.00 11.47
CA ALA A 60 -4.67 -13.73 12.32
C ALA A 60 -5.14 -13.49 13.76
N ARG A 61 -4.98 -14.51 14.62
CA ARG A 61 -5.19 -14.42 16.07
C ARG A 61 -4.55 -13.11 16.58
N PRO A 62 -5.28 -12.24 17.31
CA PRO A 62 -4.64 -11.08 17.90
C PRO A 62 -3.55 -11.59 18.84
N SER A 63 -2.28 -11.31 18.50
CA SER A 63 -1.19 -11.43 19.45
C SER A 63 -1.50 -10.45 20.56
N LEU A 64 -2.03 -10.97 21.67
CA LEU A 64 -2.20 -10.24 22.92
C LEU A 64 -0.83 -9.70 23.30
N VAL A 65 -0.57 -8.44 22.98
CA VAL A 65 0.55 -7.73 23.59
C VAL A 65 0.12 -7.57 25.05
N SER A 66 0.72 -8.37 25.91
CA SER A 66 0.59 -8.25 27.35
C SER A 66 1.17 -6.89 27.73
N SER A 67 0.31 -5.91 27.99
CA SER A 67 0.72 -4.72 28.73
C SER A 67 0.85 -5.13 30.19
N ALA A 68 2.00 -5.70 30.54
CA ALA A 68 2.40 -5.83 31.94
C ALA A 68 2.47 -4.42 32.53
N ARG A 69 1.71 -4.19 33.60
CA ARG A 69 1.85 -3.06 34.50
C ARG A 69 1.77 -3.56 35.92
#